data_AF-A0A3S5F9J2-F1
#
_entry.id   AF-A0A3S5F9J2-F1
#
_cell.length_a   1.000
_cell.length_b   1.000
_cell.length_c   1.000
_cell.angle_alpha   90.00
_cell.angle_beta   90.00
_cell.angle_gamma   90.00
#
_symmetry.space_group_name_H-M   'P 1'
#
loop_
_entity.id
_entity.type
_entity.pdbx_description
1 polymer ?
#
loop_
_entity_poly.entity_id
_entity_poly.type
_entity_poly.pdbx_seq_one_letter_code
_entity_poly.pdbx_strand_id
1 'polypeptide(L)'
;MCLPFILSACATNKGDFGLEDVHAPQSEPQKPKFQDEKTQPRTEEEVSAFMQPGLGASIEIPRRGTGLAGTLSEERVALTPENIKRIGGDLDIPYVKDIKNHNKYTGSLIHSHDNSAGDHRKRDLEYVRSGWVADANVGLDFVNGDFGNGITRKVLFGSIGHVYYKGVQPAQAFPASVKATYKGT
;
A
#
# COMPACT_ATOMS: atom_id res chain seq x y z
N MET A 1 37.22 99.84 56.72
CA MET A 1 36.19 100.73 57.31
C MET A 1 34.85 100.28 56.74
N CYS A 2 33.90 99.86 57.59
CA CYS A 2 32.51 99.45 57.28
C CYS A 2 32.31 98.34 56.20
N LEU A 3 31.29 97.49 56.20
CA LEU A 3 30.36 96.82 57.14
C LEU A 3 29.45 95.96 56.19
N PRO A 4 28.74 94.91 56.64
CA PRO A 4 28.13 93.91 55.74
C PRO A 4 26.61 94.12 55.50
N PHE A 5 26.05 93.38 54.53
CA PHE A 5 24.61 93.12 54.30
C PHE A 5 24.48 92.05 53.18
N ILE A 6 23.55 91.09 53.12
CA ILE A 6 22.53 90.53 54.05
C ILE A 6 22.44 89.00 53.79
N LEU A 7 21.84 88.20 54.67
CA LEU A 7 21.22 86.91 54.26
C LEU A 7 19.89 87.16 53.54
N SER A 8 19.59 86.39 52.49
CA SER A 8 18.21 86.00 52.16
C SER A 8 18.21 84.66 51.42
N ALA A 9 17.22 83.82 51.73
CA ALA A 9 17.09 82.48 51.18
C ALA A 9 16.00 82.41 50.08
N CYS A 10 15.87 81.20 49.53
CA CYS A 10 14.73 80.64 48.80
C CYS A 10 14.78 80.64 47.26
N ALA A 11 14.92 79.40 46.75
CA ALA A 11 14.33 78.85 45.53
C ALA A 11 14.54 79.57 44.18
N THR A 12 15.10 78.86 43.19
CA THR A 12 14.30 78.15 42.16
C THR A 12 15.21 77.60 41.04
N ASN A 13 15.16 76.28 40.83
CA ASN A 13 15.41 75.54 39.59
C ASN A 13 16.38 76.13 38.53
N LYS A 14 17.66 75.72 38.62
CA LYS A 14 18.43 75.21 37.47
C LYS A 14 19.22 74.00 38.00
N GLY A 15 18.93 72.76 37.62
CA GLY A 15 18.36 72.30 36.37
C GLY A 15 19.43 71.59 35.55
N ASP A 16 20.16 70.68 36.20
CA ASP A 16 21.09 69.75 35.58
C ASP A 16 21.11 68.47 36.44
N PHE A 17 20.12 67.61 36.20
CA PHE A 17 20.25 66.22 36.60
C PHE A 17 20.93 65.52 35.45
N GLY A 18 22.23 65.26 35.61
CA GLY A 18 22.94 64.24 34.85
C GLY A 18 22.27 62.90 35.10
N LEU A 19 21.24 62.62 34.30
CA LEU A 19 20.77 61.28 34.06
C LEU A 19 21.70 60.72 32.98
N GLU A 20 22.89 60.27 33.39
CA GLU A 20 23.46 59.14 32.68
C GLU A 20 22.40 58.04 32.68
N ASP A 21 21.80 57.78 31.51
CA ASP A 21 21.00 56.59 31.29
C ASP A 21 21.90 55.39 31.55
N VAL A 22 21.85 54.87 32.79
CA VAL A 22 22.53 53.63 33.18
C VAL A 22 21.78 52.50 32.48
N HIS A 23 22.11 52.32 31.21
CA HIS A 23 21.78 51.14 30.43
C HIS A 23 22.52 49.96 31.08
N ALA A 24 21.87 49.38 32.09
CA ALA A 24 22.19 48.02 32.50
C ALA A 24 22.16 47.17 31.22
N PRO A 25 23.26 46.47 30.85
CA PRO A 25 23.23 45.65 29.66
C PRO A 25 22.19 44.55 29.90
N GLN A 26 21.01 44.71 29.29
CA GLN A 26 20.05 43.62 29.14
C GLN A 26 20.66 42.61 28.18
N SER A 27 21.57 41.81 28.73
CA SER A 27 21.87 40.47 28.25
C SER A 27 20.58 39.66 28.36
N GLU A 28 19.67 39.84 27.41
CA GLU A 28 18.64 38.86 27.14
C GLU A 28 19.35 37.50 27.03
N PRO A 29 19.00 36.51 27.87
CA PRO A 29 19.68 35.23 27.83
C PRO A 29 19.51 34.66 26.43
N GLN A 30 20.62 34.51 25.69
CA GLN A 30 20.60 34.02 24.31
C GLN A 30 19.84 32.70 24.27
N LYS A 31 18.67 32.72 23.63
CA LYS A 31 17.85 31.51 23.47
C LYS A 31 18.72 30.44 22.80
N PRO A 32 18.78 29.22 23.36
CA PRO A 32 19.64 28.18 22.84
C PRO A 32 19.28 27.91 21.37
N LYS A 33 20.29 27.89 20.51
CA LYS A 33 20.13 27.55 19.10
C LYS A 33 19.96 26.04 18.98
N PHE A 34 18.72 25.59 18.91
CA PHE A 34 18.42 24.21 18.56
C PHE A 34 18.92 23.92 17.14
N GLN A 35 19.56 22.76 16.97
CA GLN A 35 19.98 22.19 15.69
C GLN A 35 19.56 20.73 15.69
N ASP A 36 19.22 20.21 14.53
CA ASP A 36 18.86 18.80 14.39
C ASP A 36 20.04 17.89 14.77
N GLU A 37 19.74 16.78 15.44
CA GLU A 37 20.74 15.77 15.76
C GLU A 37 21.25 15.12 14.47
N LYS A 38 22.57 15.04 14.31
CA LYS A 38 23.19 14.39 13.15
C LYS A 38 23.07 12.88 13.26
N THR A 39 22.05 12.33 12.60
CA THR A 39 21.82 10.89 12.49
C THR A 39 22.54 10.28 11.28
N GLN A 40 22.78 8.97 11.33
CA GLN A 40 23.24 8.23 10.15
C GLN A 40 22.06 8.03 9.18
N PRO A 41 22.26 8.15 7.86
CA PRO A 41 21.22 7.83 6.89
C PRO A 41 20.73 6.39 7.05
N ARG A 42 19.43 6.17 6.84
CA ARG A 42 18.84 4.83 6.82
C ARG A 42 19.39 4.04 5.63
N THR A 43 19.86 2.82 5.86
CA THR A 43 20.21 1.89 4.79
C THR A 43 18.98 1.56 3.94
N GLU A 44 19.11 1.68 2.63
CA GLU A 44 18.08 1.26 1.67
C GLU A 44 18.23 -0.23 1.35
N GLU A 45 17.10 -0.95 1.31
CA GLU A 45 17.06 -2.38 0.96
C GLU A 45 16.64 -2.54 -0.50
N GLU A 46 17.53 -3.08 -1.34
CA GLU A 46 17.20 -3.41 -2.72
C GLU A 46 16.40 -4.74 -2.76
N VAL A 47 15.07 -4.63 -2.94
CA VAL A 47 14.18 -5.79 -3.05
C VAL A 47 13.60 -5.94 -4.44
N SER A 48 13.60 -7.16 -4.97
CA SER A 48 13.13 -7.49 -6.31
C SER A 48 11.64 -7.12 -6.51
N ALA A 49 11.24 -6.87 -7.75
CA ALA A 49 9.88 -6.46 -8.10
C ALA A 49 8.77 -7.42 -7.61
N PHE A 50 9.10 -8.68 -7.35
CA PHE A 50 8.21 -9.67 -6.73
C PHE A 50 8.07 -9.48 -5.21
N MET A 51 9.18 -9.17 -4.52
CA MET A 51 9.23 -8.99 -3.06
C MET A 51 8.72 -7.62 -2.57
N GLN A 52 8.61 -6.63 -3.47
CA GLN A 52 8.02 -5.32 -3.16
C GLN A 52 6.61 -5.47 -2.55
N PRO A 53 6.29 -4.85 -1.40
CA PRO A 53 5.03 -5.07 -0.71
C PRO A 53 3.80 -4.53 -1.47
N GLY A 54 2.62 -5.03 -1.14
CA GLY A 54 1.34 -4.59 -1.71
C GLY A 54 0.14 -5.12 -0.92
N LEU A 55 -1.04 -4.57 -1.17
CA LEU A 55 -2.28 -5.01 -0.51
C LEU A 55 -2.70 -6.43 -0.89
N GLY A 56 -2.27 -6.91 -2.05
CA GLY A 56 -2.58 -8.24 -2.55
C GLY A 56 -1.89 -8.56 -3.86
N ALA A 57 -1.96 -9.82 -4.27
CA ALA A 57 -1.51 -10.29 -5.56
C ALA A 57 -2.47 -11.35 -6.12
N SER A 58 -2.45 -11.52 -7.43
CA SER A 58 -3.24 -12.53 -8.13
C SER A 58 -2.53 -13.03 -9.38
N ILE A 59 -2.95 -14.19 -9.86
CA ILE A 59 -2.50 -14.80 -11.10
C ILE A 59 -3.69 -15.45 -11.80
N GLU A 60 -3.74 -15.35 -13.13
CA GLU A 60 -4.76 -16.01 -13.94
C GLU A 60 -4.52 -17.54 -13.92
N ILE A 61 -5.60 -18.33 -13.91
CA ILE A 61 -5.50 -19.79 -13.98
C ILE A 61 -5.07 -20.17 -15.41
N PRO A 62 -3.89 -20.78 -15.62
CA PRO A 62 -3.42 -21.13 -16.95
C PRO A 62 -4.31 -22.24 -17.54
N ARG A 63 -4.89 -21.97 -18.71
CA ARG A 63 -5.71 -22.93 -19.47
C ARG A 63 -4.86 -23.63 -20.51
N ARG A 64 -5.00 -24.95 -20.66
CA ARG A 64 -4.33 -25.70 -21.73
C ARG A 64 -4.91 -25.28 -23.08
N GLY A 65 -4.06 -24.87 -24.01
CA GLY A 65 -4.42 -24.61 -25.40
C GLY A 65 -4.01 -25.75 -26.34
N THR A 66 -4.89 -26.11 -27.27
CA THR A 66 -4.54 -26.98 -28.41
C THR A 66 -4.94 -26.31 -29.72
N GLY A 67 -4.23 -26.62 -30.81
CA GLY A 67 -4.69 -26.25 -32.15
C GLY A 67 -6.00 -26.97 -32.53
N LEU A 68 -6.65 -26.49 -33.59
CA LEU A 68 -7.92 -27.04 -34.08
C LEU A 68 -7.67 -28.28 -34.96
N ALA A 69 -8.52 -29.30 -34.82
CA ALA A 69 -8.58 -30.48 -35.69
C ALA A 69 -7.24 -31.22 -35.91
N GLY A 70 -6.63 -31.74 -34.84
CA GLY A 70 -5.60 -32.78 -34.93
C GLY A 70 -4.16 -32.30 -35.11
N THR A 71 -3.91 -30.99 -35.17
CA THR A 71 -2.54 -30.46 -34.99
C THR A 71 -2.07 -30.75 -33.57
N LEU A 72 -1.02 -31.58 -33.41
CA LEU A 72 -0.43 -31.97 -32.12
C LEU A 72 0.29 -30.84 -31.35
N SER A 73 -0.01 -29.58 -31.67
CA SER A 73 0.56 -28.41 -31.00
C SER A 73 -0.19 -28.13 -29.70
N GLU A 74 0.47 -28.41 -28.58
CA GLU A 74 0.04 -28.03 -27.22
C GLU A 74 0.72 -26.71 -26.83
N GLU A 75 -0.07 -25.70 -26.49
CA GLU A 75 0.43 -24.45 -25.91
C GLU A 75 0.54 -24.62 -24.39
N ARG A 76 1.77 -24.57 -23.87
CA ARG A 76 2.05 -24.58 -22.43
C ARG A 76 2.30 -23.16 -21.94
N VAL A 77 1.34 -22.62 -21.20
CA VAL A 77 1.49 -21.34 -20.50
C VAL A 77 2.33 -21.59 -19.23
N ALA A 78 3.58 -21.13 -19.24
CA ALA A 78 4.42 -21.12 -18.04
C ALA A 78 3.92 -20.07 -17.05
N LEU A 79 3.99 -20.37 -15.75
CA LEU A 79 3.73 -19.39 -14.69
C LEU A 79 5.04 -18.71 -14.30
N THR A 80 5.17 -17.45 -14.70
CA THR A 80 6.33 -16.60 -14.37
C THR A 80 5.95 -15.48 -13.40
N PRO A 81 6.92 -14.85 -12.71
CA PRO A 81 6.65 -13.69 -11.86
C PRO A 81 5.96 -12.54 -12.61
N GLU A 82 6.18 -12.39 -13.93
CA GLU A 82 5.50 -11.36 -14.74
C GLU A 82 3.98 -11.58 -14.88
N ASN A 83 3.48 -12.81 -14.67
CA ASN A 83 2.04 -13.09 -14.71
C ASN A 83 1.32 -12.63 -13.42
N ILE A 84 2.07 -12.30 -12.36
CA ILE A 84 1.52 -11.96 -11.05
C ILE A 84 1.13 -10.48 -11.02
N LYS A 85 -0.17 -10.23 -10.97
CA LYS A 85 -0.77 -8.89 -10.95
C LYS A 85 -0.99 -8.43 -9.51
N ARG A 86 -0.43 -7.27 -9.14
CA ARG A 86 -0.72 -6.58 -7.86
C ARG A 86 -2.19 -6.16 -7.83
N ILE A 87 -2.87 -6.41 -6.72
CA ILE A 87 -4.28 -6.04 -6.51
C ILE A 87 -4.48 -5.34 -5.16
N GLY A 88 -5.60 -4.64 -5.01
CA GLY A 88 -5.94 -3.89 -3.80
C GLY A 88 -7.41 -3.52 -3.74
N GLY A 89 -7.74 -2.46 -3.01
CA GLY A 89 -9.11 -2.02 -2.72
C GLY A 89 -9.83 -2.91 -1.70
N ASP A 90 -11.12 -2.65 -1.52
CA ASP A 90 -11.98 -3.27 -0.50
C ASP A 90 -12.09 -4.80 -0.61
N LEU A 91 -12.62 -5.48 0.40
CA LEU A 91 -12.69 -6.95 0.47
C LEU A 91 -13.71 -7.62 -0.47
N ASP A 92 -14.07 -6.95 -1.56
CA ASP A 92 -14.76 -7.54 -2.69
C ASP A 92 -13.91 -8.61 -3.38
N ILE A 93 -14.59 -9.65 -3.87
CA ILE A 93 -13.99 -10.71 -4.67
C ILE A 93 -13.51 -10.11 -6.01
N PRO A 94 -12.21 -10.20 -6.35
CA PRO A 94 -11.69 -9.61 -7.57
C PRO A 94 -12.20 -10.36 -8.81
N TYR A 95 -12.06 -9.75 -10.00
CA TYR A 95 -12.36 -10.36 -11.30
C TYR A 95 -13.80 -10.83 -11.55
N VAL A 96 -14.74 -10.65 -10.62
CA VAL A 96 -16.15 -11.07 -10.77
C VAL A 96 -16.81 -10.43 -11.99
N LYS A 97 -16.53 -9.15 -12.28
CA LYS A 97 -17.05 -8.46 -13.47
C LYS A 97 -16.42 -9.01 -14.75
N ASP A 98 -15.11 -9.22 -14.75
CA ASP A 98 -14.36 -9.67 -15.93
C ASP A 98 -14.75 -11.10 -16.33
N ILE A 99 -14.93 -12.00 -15.36
CA ILE A 99 -15.42 -13.36 -15.58
C ILE A 99 -16.86 -13.35 -16.11
N LYS A 100 -17.76 -12.52 -15.54
CA LYS A 100 -19.15 -12.39 -16.00
C LYS A 100 -19.27 -11.79 -17.40
N ASN A 101 -18.33 -10.92 -17.79
CA ASN A 101 -18.27 -10.30 -19.11
C ASN A 101 -17.58 -11.19 -20.16
N HIS A 102 -17.02 -12.34 -19.77
CA HIS A 102 -16.37 -13.26 -20.71
C HIS A 102 -17.39 -13.88 -21.67
N ASN A 103 -17.06 -13.97 -22.96
CA ASN A 103 -17.93 -14.51 -24.02
C ASN A 103 -18.30 -16.01 -23.86
N LYS A 104 -17.71 -16.69 -22.87
CA LYS A 104 -17.94 -18.10 -22.48
C LYS A 104 -18.46 -18.26 -21.06
N TYR A 105 -18.87 -17.17 -20.42
CA TYR A 105 -19.48 -17.23 -19.10
C TYR A 105 -20.71 -18.14 -19.13
N THR A 106 -20.74 -19.12 -18.23
CA THR A 106 -21.75 -20.18 -18.15
C THR A 106 -22.83 -19.90 -17.09
N GLY A 107 -22.66 -18.81 -16.32
CA GLY A 107 -23.44 -18.57 -15.10
C GLY A 107 -22.82 -19.17 -13.84
N SER A 108 -21.81 -20.02 -13.97
CA SER A 108 -21.29 -20.87 -12.88
C SER A 108 -20.13 -20.23 -12.11
N LEU A 109 -20.25 -18.94 -11.76
CA LEU A 109 -19.24 -18.26 -10.95
C LEU A 109 -19.27 -18.77 -9.51
N ILE A 110 -18.14 -19.31 -9.06
CA ILE A 110 -17.90 -19.77 -7.70
C ILE A 110 -16.57 -19.22 -7.16
N HIS A 111 -16.43 -19.11 -5.84
CA HIS A 111 -15.21 -18.61 -5.22
C HIS A 111 -14.96 -19.17 -3.82
N SER A 112 -13.69 -19.14 -3.41
CA SER A 112 -13.19 -19.57 -2.09
C SER A 112 -13.92 -18.99 -0.86
N HIS A 113 -14.69 -17.90 -1.01
CA HIS A 113 -15.43 -17.20 0.06
C HIS A 113 -16.96 -17.19 -0.19
N ASP A 114 -17.48 -18.09 -1.04
CA ASP A 114 -18.89 -18.09 -1.46
C ASP A 114 -19.87 -18.67 -0.42
N ASN A 115 -19.35 -19.16 0.72
CA ASN A 115 -20.10 -19.81 1.80
C ASN A 115 -20.97 -21.02 1.37
N SER A 116 -20.80 -21.53 0.15
CA SER A 116 -21.57 -22.67 -0.35
C SER A 116 -21.05 -24.00 0.21
N ALA A 117 -21.85 -25.05 0.09
CA ALA A 117 -21.75 -26.25 0.93
C ALA A 117 -20.35 -26.91 0.98
N GLY A 118 -19.91 -27.21 2.20
CA GLY A 118 -18.58 -27.69 2.56
C GLY A 118 -17.77 -26.64 3.31
N ASP A 119 -17.14 -27.00 4.44
CA ASP A 119 -16.52 -26.01 5.34
C ASP A 119 -15.30 -25.28 4.74
N HIS A 120 -14.68 -25.82 3.68
CA HIS A 120 -13.51 -25.24 3.01
C HIS A 120 -13.76 -23.90 2.28
N ARG A 121 -15.03 -23.53 2.04
CA ARG A 121 -15.45 -22.24 1.46
C ARG A 121 -16.15 -21.29 2.45
N LYS A 122 -16.26 -21.69 3.71
CA LYS A 122 -16.68 -20.81 4.82
C LYS A 122 -15.42 -20.25 5.47
N ARG A 123 -15.06 -19.02 5.09
CA ARG A 123 -13.79 -18.39 5.46
C ARG A 123 -14.05 -17.11 6.24
N ASP A 124 -14.15 -17.23 7.56
CA ASP A 124 -14.35 -16.09 8.45
C ASP A 124 -13.02 -15.35 8.70
N LEU A 125 -12.76 -14.35 7.86
CA LEU A 125 -11.56 -13.51 7.92
C LEU A 125 -12.00 -12.04 7.80
N GLU A 126 -11.70 -11.23 8.82
CA GLU A 126 -12.16 -9.84 8.86
C GLU A 126 -11.41 -8.94 7.86
N TYR A 127 -10.08 -9.01 7.83
CA TYR A 127 -9.21 -8.10 7.06
C TYR A 127 -8.68 -8.66 5.74
N VAL A 128 -9.03 -9.90 5.37
CA VAL A 128 -8.39 -10.66 4.27
C VAL A 128 -9.40 -11.43 3.42
N ARG A 129 -9.17 -11.48 2.11
CA ARG A 129 -9.77 -12.44 1.17
C ARG A 129 -8.65 -13.19 0.44
N SER A 130 -8.81 -14.49 0.26
CA SER A 130 -7.78 -15.35 -0.33
C SER A 130 -8.35 -16.66 -0.88
N GLY A 131 -7.65 -17.21 -1.85
CA GLY A 131 -7.99 -18.46 -2.52
C GLY A 131 -8.15 -18.21 -4.01
N TRP A 132 -9.34 -18.46 -4.53
CA TRP A 132 -9.64 -18.42 -5.96
C TRP A 132 -11.06 -17.92 -6.25
N VAL A 133 -11.28 -17.50 -7.49
CA VAL A 133 -12.57 -17.13 -8.11
C VAL A 133 -12.57 -17.61 -9.55
N ALA A 134 -13.61 -18.32 -9.99
CA ALA A 134 -13.68 -18.88 -11.34
C ALA A 134 -15.12 -19.11 -11.81
N ASP A 135 -15.33 -19.08 -13.13
CA ASP A 135 -16.37 -19.88 -13.75
C ASP A 135 -15.84 -21.30 -13.95
N ALA A 136 -16.37 -22.26 -13.18
CA ALA A 136 -15.84 -23.62 -13.12
C ALA A 136 -16.34 -24.54 -14.24
N ASN A 137 -17.36 -24.13 -15.01
CA ASN A 137 -18.02 -24.98 -16.00
C ASN A 137 -17.65 -24.59 -17.45
N VAL A 138 -16.64 -23.74 -17.64
CA VAL A 138 -16.10 -23.42 -18.97
C VAL A 138 -15.43 -24.66 -19.56
N GLY A 139 -16.15 -25.34 -20.47
CA GLY A 139 -15.66 -26.52 -21.16
C GLY A 139 -14.69 -26.20 -22.31
N LEU A 140 -15.24 -25.68 -23.42
CA LEU A 140 -14.50 -25.36 -24.64
C LEU A 140 -14.62 -23.88 -24.98
N ASP A 141 -13.46 -23.22 -25.09
CA ASP A 141 -13.35 -21.83 -25.53
C ASP A 141 -12.53 -21.75 -26.83
N PHE A 142 -13.06 -21.05 -27.83
CA PHE A 142 -12.45 -20.93 -29.15
C PHE A 142 -11.96 -19.50 -29.31
N VAL A 143 -10.65 -19.31 -29.30
CA VAL A 143 -10.01 -18.00 -29.46
C VAL A 143 -9.02 -18.02 -30.63
N ASN A 144 -8.62 -16.86 -31.11
CA ASN A 144 -7.54 -16.78 -32.08
C ASN A 144 -6.22 -17.12 -31.41
N GLY A 145 -5.38 -17.90 -32.08
CA GLY A 145 -4.01 -18.22 -31.68
C GLY A 145 -3.06 -18.05 -32.86
N ASP A 146 -1.77 -18.11 -32.56
CA ASP A 146 -0.72 -18.25 -33.56
C ASP A 146 0.14 -19.46 -33.16
N PHE A 147 0.22 -20.43 -34.07
CA PHE A 147 1.05 -21.63 -33.91
C PHE A 147 2.24 -21.63 -34.90
N GLY A 148 2.70 -20.44 -35.30
CA GLY A 148 3.89 -20.24 -36.15
C GLY A 148 3.63 -20.29 -37.66
N ASN A 149 2.39 -20.61 -38.07
CA ASN A 149 1.97 -20.73 -39.47
C ASN A 149 0.83 -19.75 -39.85
N GLY A 150 0.59 -18.71 -39.03
CA GLY A 150 -0.49 -17.74 -39.21
C GLY A 150 -1.65 -17.93 -38.23
N ILE A 151 -2.68 -17.07 -38.34
CA ILE A 151 -3.83 -17.06 -37.40
C ILE A 151 -4.59 -18.39 -37.50
N THR A 152 -4.38 -19.24 -36.51
CA THR A 152 -5.09 -20.51 -36.35
C THR A 152 -5.96 -20.42 -35.10
N ARG A 153 -7.22 -20.82 -35.17
CA ARG A 153 -8.07 -20.88 -33.98
C ARG A 153 -7.49 -21.90 -32.99
N LYS A 154 -7.35 -21.52 -31.72
CA LYS A 154 -6.99 -22.42 -30.62
C LYS A 154 -8.20 -22.75 -29.76
N VAL A 155 -8.17 -23.96 -29.19
CA VAL A 155 -9.17 -24.44 -28.24
C VAL A 155 -8.56 -24.41 -26.85
N LEU A 156 -9.10 -23.57 -25.97
CA LEU A 156 -8.73 -23.52 -24.55
C LEU A 156 -9.69 -24.40 -23.74
N PHE A 157 -9.13 -25.16 -22.81
CA PHE A 157 -9.88 -26.07 -21.94
C PHE A 157 -9.85 -25.61 -20.48
N GLY A 158 -11.00 -25.74 -19.81
CA GLY A 158 -11.13 -25.56 -18.36
C GLY A 158 -11.49 -24.14 -17.92
N SER A 159 -11.63 -24.02 -16.60
CA SER A 159 -12.18 -22.87 -15.89
C SER A 159 -11.51 -21.53 -16.22
N ILE A 160 -12.31 -20.47 -16.29
CA ILE A 160 -11.81 -19.09 -16.41
C ILE A 160 -11.84 -18.48 -15.02
N GLY A 161 -10.66 -18.09 -14.51
CA GLY A 161 -10.57 -17.60 -13.14
C GLY A 161 -9.17 -17.15 -12.74
N HIS A 162 -9.06 -16.75 -11.48
CA HIS A 162 -7.82 -16.25 -10.87
C HIS A 162 -7.62 -16.87 -9.48
N VAL A 163 -6.35 -17.12 -9.14
CA VAL A 163 -5.90 -17.38 -7.76
C VAL A 163 -5.44 -16.04 -7.20
N TYR A 164 -5.77 -15.72 -5.95
CA TYR A 164 -5.46 -14.42 -5.35
C TYR A 164 -5.33 -14.45 -3.82
N TYR A 165 -4.68 -13.42 -3.29
CA TYR A 165 -4.87 -12.94 -1.93
C TYR A 165 -4.95 -11.40 -1.94
N LYS A 166 -5.73 -10.83 -1.03
CA LYS A 166 -5.76 -9.39 -0.75
C LYS A 166 -6.17 -9.12 0.69
N GLY A 167 -5.65 -8.05 1.26
CA GLY A 167 -6.06 -7.55 2.56
C GLY A 167 -6.29 -6.04 2.54
N VAL A 168 -6.97 -5.57 3.59
CA VAL A 168 -7.13 -4.15 3.90
C VAL A 168 -6.42 -3.83 5.22
N GLN A 169 -6.17 -2.54 5.47
CA GLN A 169 -5.60 -2.04 6.73
C GLN A 169 -4.34 -2.79 7.21
N PRO A 170 -3.19 -2.65 6.51
CA PRO A 170 -1.92 -3.23 6.95
C PRO A 170 -1.60 -2.88 8.41
N ALA A 171 -1.19 -3.89 9.19
CA ALA A 171 -1.02 -3.75 10.63
C ALA A 171 0.01 -2.67 11.00
N GLN A 172 -0.39 -1.72 11.84
CA GLN A 172 0.47 -0.65 12.37
C GLN A 172 1.03 -0.95 13.77
N ALA A 173 0.57 -2.03 14.38
CA ALA A 173 1.05 -2.54 15.67
C ALA A 173 1.14 -4.06 15.61
N PHE A 174 2.13 -4.63 16.31
CA PHE A 174 2.38 -6.07 16.36
C PHE A 174 2.23 -6.59 17.80
N PRO A 175 1.78 -7.85 18.00
CA PRO A 175 1.76 -8.45 19.33
C PRO A 175 3.14 -8.48 19.97
N ALA A 176 3.27 -8.00 21.21
CA ALA A 176 4.51 -8.05 21.98
C ALA A 176 4.91 -9.48 22.44
N SER A 177 4.12 -10.49 22.09
CA SER A 177 4.36 -11.90 22.41
C SER A 177 5.53 -12.47 21.60
N VAL A 178 6.39 -13.25 22.26
CA VAL A 178 7.50 -14.00 21.61
C VAL A 178 6.99 -14.97 20.52
N LYS A 179 5.73 -15.43 20.60
CA LYS A 179 5.12 -16.31 19.61
C LYS A 179 3.61 -16.02 19.46
N ALA A 180 3.17 -15.85 18.22
CA ALA A 180 1.77 -15.85 17.83
C ALA A 180 1.47 -17.06 16.92
N THR A 181 0.26 -17.61 16.99
CA THR A 181 -0.18 -18.73 16.14
C THR A 181 -1.36 -18.29 15.29
N TYR A 182 -1.22 -18.37 13.97
CA TYR A 182 -2.28 -18.06 13.02
C TYR A 182 -2.88 -19.36 12.46
N LYS A 183 -4.19 -19.35 12.19
CA LYS A 183 -4.92 -20.44 11.53
C LYS A 183 -5.71 -19.86 10.35
N GLY A 184 -5.93 -20.67 9.32
CA GLY A 184 -6.59 -20.24 8.09
C GLY A 184 -7.07 -21.44 7.27
N THR A 185 -7.42 -21.16 6.01
CA THR A 185 -8.17 -22.03 5.09
C THR A 185 -7.52 -22.13 3.71
#